data_AF-A0A8E1UQK4-F1
#
_entry.id   AF-A0A8E1UQK4-F1
#
_cell.length_a   1.000
_cell.length_b   1.000
_cell.length_c   1.000
_cell.angle_alpha   90.00
_cell.angle_beta   90.00
_cell.angle_gamma   90.00
#
_symmetry.space_group_name_H-M   'P 1'
#
loop_
_entity.id
_entity.type
_entity.pdbx_description
1 polymer ?
#
loop_
_entity_poly.entity_id
_entity_poly.type
_entity_poly.pdbx_seq_one_letter_code
_entity_poly.pdbx_strand_id
1 'polypeptide(L)'
;MGGCDTTCSNTCKNNSTNSSDSDEISKATGALNGYEYVDLGLSVKWARYNIGTSEPQKYGSYMEFTEGATGNKYIDVRLALLSAGLEKGDSISATSFDSATKRWGNYWRLPTKKEFEELIENCTYKVTTYKNINGAIFKSKKMGKAYFYLSLAVLILRKKNM
;
A
#
# COMPACT_ATOMS: atom_id res chain seq x y z
N MET A 1 -56.04 -0.93 -4.90
CA MET A 1 -54.81 -0.63 -4.15
C MET A 1 -54.12 -1.98 -3.95
N GLY A 2 -53.28 -2.46 -4.87
CA GLY A 2 -52.01 -1.86 -5.26
C GLY A 2 -50.89 -2.56 -4.46
N GLY A 3 -50.57 -3.79 -4.82
CA GLY A 3 -49.53 -4.61 -4.17
C GLY A 3 -48.88 -5.52 -5.20
N CYS A 4 -47.88 -4.98 -5.90
CA CYS A 4 -46.98 -5.74 -6.76
C CYS A 4 -45.87 -6.35 -5.90
N ASP A 5 -46.00 -7.64 -5.58
CA ASP A 5 -44.85 -8.44 -5.16
C ASP A 5 -44.11 -8.89 -6.42
N THR A 6 -43.10 -8.12 -6.81
CA THR A 6 -42.16 -8.50 -7.87
C THR A 6 -40.86 -8.95 -7.23
N THR A 7 -40.64 -10.26 -7.27
CA THR A 7 -39.36 -10.95 -7.05
C THR A 7 -38.23 -10.27 -7.84
N CYS A 8 -37.17 -9.82 -7.16
CA CYS A 8 -35.93 -9.39 -7.81
C CYS A 8 -34.82 -10.39 -7.49
N SER A 9 -34.79 -11.49 -8.25
CA SER A 9 -33.60 -12.31 -8.45
C SER A 9 -32.65 -11.57 -9.40
N ASN A 10 -31.65 -10.86 -8.88
CA ASN A 10 -30.57 -10.33 -9.72
C ASN A 10 -29.32 -11.21 -9.58
N THR A 11 -29.30 -12.25 -10.41
CA THR A 11 -28.07 -12.91 -10.84
C THR A 11 -27.37 -11.99 -11.85
N CYS A 12 -26.30 -11.31 -11.45
CA CYS A 12 -25.45 -10.59 -12.41
C CYS A 12 -24.31 -11.50 -12.88
N LYS A 13 -24.61 -12.36 -13.85
CA LYS A 13 -23.60 -12.86 -14.80
C LYS A 13 -23.34 -11.75 -15.82
N ASN A 14 -22.25 -11.02 -15.66
CA ASN A 14 -21.69 -10.23 -16.77
C ASN A 14 -20.40 -10.89 -17.24
N ASN A 15 -20.55 -11.69 -18.29
CA ASN A 15 -19.46 -12.03 -19.18
C ASN A 15 -19.41 -10.95 -20.25
N SER A 16 -18.36 -10.13 -20.23
CA SER A 16 -17.93 -9.36 -21.40
C SER A 16 -16.42 -9.36 -21.40
N THR A 17 -15.86 -10.32 -22.14
CA THR A 17 -14.48 -10.30 -22.61
C THR A 17 -14.32 -9.14 -23.59
N ASN A 18 -13.56 -8.12 -23.19
CA ASN A 18 -12.79 -7.31 -24.12
C ASN A 18 -11.36 -7.28 -23.61
N SER A 19 -10.53 -8.06 -24.29
CA SER A 19 -9.09 -8.09 -24.16
C SER A 19 -8.51 -6.77 -24.66
N SER A 20 -8.14 -5.90 -23.73
CA SER A 20 -7.03 -4.98 -23.90
C SER A 20 -6.05 -5.28 -22.76
N ASP A 21 -5.01 -6.06 -23.05
CA ASP A 21 -3.92 -6.37 -22.14
C ASP A 21 -3.16 -5.07 -21.78
N SER A 22 -3.71 -4.33 -20.82
CA SER A 22 -2.93 -3.48 -19.93
C SER A 22 -2.83 -4.22 -18.61
N ASP A 23 -1.62 -4.63 -18.22
CA ASP A 23 -1.27 -5.27 -16.94
C ASP A 23 -2.10 -4.69 -15.76
N GLU A 24 -3.27 -5.26 -15.44
CA GLU A 24 -4.17 -4.71 -14.42
C GLU A 24 -3.59 -4.98 -13.03
N ILE A 25 -3.27 -3.90 -12.30
CA ILE A 25 -2.98 -3.94 -10.87
C ILE A 25 -4.13 -4.68 -10.17
N SER A 26 -3.80 -5.66 -9.32
CA SER A 26 -4.82 -6.48 -8.67
C SER A 26 -5.80 -5.63 -7.87
N LYS A 27 -7.05 -6.10 -7.85
CA LYS A 27 -8.06 -5.63 -6.90
C LYS A 27 -7.60 -5.95 -5.47
N ALA A 28 -8.14 -5.22 -4.51
CA ALA A 28 -7.90 -5.50 -3.10
C ALA A 28 -8.30 -6.95 -2.76
N THR A 29 -7.44 -7.62 -2.02
CA THR A 29 -7.72 -8.96 -1.46
C THR A 29 -8.49 -8.87 -0.14
N GLY A 30 -8.55 -7.68 0.45
CA GLY A 30 -9.31 -7.38 1.65
C GLY A 30 -9.06 -5.94 2.12
N ALA A 31 -9.72 -5.57 3.22
CA ALA A 31 -9.54 -4.28 3.87
C ALA A 31 -9.44 -4.44 5.39
N LEU A 32 -8.76 -3.51 6.05
CA LEU A 32 -8.65 -3.44 7.51
C LEU A 32 -8.69 -1.98 7.96
N ASN A 33 -9.59 -1.64 8.88
CA ASN A 33 -9.82 -0.27 9.36
C ASN A 33 -10.06 0.73 8.21
N GLY A 34 -10.78 0.33 7.17
CA GLY A 34 -11.07 1.17 6.01
C GLY A 34 -9.94 1.26 4.96
N TYR A 35 -8.81 0.57 5.16
CA TYR A 35 -7.69 0.57 4.22
C TYR A 35 -7.54 -0.76 3.49
N GLU A 36 -7.47 -0.71 2.16
CA GLU A 36 -7.35 -1.89 1.31
C GLU A 36 -5.92 -2.45 1.28
N TYR A 37 -5.80 -3.77 1.19
CA TYR A 37 -4.52 -4.46 1.01
C TYR A 37 -4.58 -5.53 -0.09
N VAL A 38 -3.41 -5.84 -0.62
CA VAL A 38 -3.16 -6.95 -1.54
C VAL A 38 -2.31 -8.00 -0.83
N ASP A 39 -2.79 -9.24 -0.82
CA ASP A 39 -2.06 -10.41 -0.39
C ASP A 39 -1.28 -10.97 -1.58
N LEU A 40 0.05 -10.94 -1.47
CA LEU A 40 0.97 -11.48 -2.47
C LEU A 40 1.41 -12.92 -2.15
N GLY A 41 0.87 -13.53 -1.09
CA GLY A 41 1.30 -14.85 -0.59
C GLY A 41 2.66 -14.80 0.10
N LEU A 42 3.04 -13.62 0.60
CA LEU A 42 4.29 -13.38 1.33
C LEU A 42 4.04 -13.44 2.84
N SER A 43 5.08 -13.21 3.64
CA SER A 43 4.94 -13.12 5.10
C SER A 43 4.02 -11.99 5.54
N VAL A 44 3.73 -11.01 4.69
CA VAL A 44 2.92 -9.82 5.00
C VAL A 44 1.99 -9.44 3.85
N LYS A 45 0.97 -8.66 4.17
CA LYS A 45 0.05 -8.08 3.18
C LYS A 45 0.40 -6.62 2.95
N TRP A 46 0.34 -6.17 1.69
CA TRP A 46 0.81 -4.85 1.28
C TRP A 46 -0.37 -3.91 1.10
N ALA A 47 -0.25 -2.67 1.59
CA ALA A 47 -1.28 -1.66 1.37
C ALA A 47 -1.43 -1.40 -0.12
N ARG A 48 -2.65 -1.12 -0.57
CA ARG A 48 -2.88 -0.78 -1.98
C ARG A 48 -2.51 0.67 -2.32
N TYR A 49 -2.56 1.54 -1.32
CA TYR A 49 -2.43 2.99 -1.48
C TYR A 49 -1.32 3.51 -0.58
N ASN A 50 -0.71 4.62 -0.99
CA ASN A 50 0.14 5.40 -0.11
C ASN A 50 -0.71 6.11 0.95
N ILE A 51 -0.06 6.61 2.00
CA ILE A 51 -0.75 7.43 3.00
C ILE A 51 -1.34 8.66 2.27
N GLY A 52 -2.56 9.03 2.67
CA GLY A 52 -3.25 10.22 2.14
C GLY A 52 -3.84 10.06 0.74
N THR A 53 -3.81 8.85 0.16
CA THR A 53 -4.36 8.60 -1.17
C THR A 53 -5.39 7.47 -1.18
N SER A 54 -6.26 7.51 -2.19
CA SER A 54 -7.24 6.46 -2.49
C SER A 54 -6.94 5.76 -3.82
N GLU A 55 -5.75 6.00 -4.39
CA GLU A 55 -5.34 5.47 -5.69
C GLU A 55 -3.90 4.97 -5.63
N PRO A 56 -3.60 3.78 -6.20
CA PRO A 56 -2.35 3.07 -5.94
C PRO A 56 -1.13 3.81 -6.48
N GLN A 57 -1.33 4.63 -7.51
CA GLN A 57 -0.27 5.35 -8.16
C GLN A 57 0.02 6.72 -7.54
N LYS A 58 -0.91 7.30 -6.78
CA LYS A 58 -0.73 8.65 -6.25
C LYS A 58 0.32 8.64 -5.16
N TYR A 59 1.26 9.58 -5.24
CA TYR A 59 2.40 9.65 -4.33
C TYR A 59 1.98 9.92 -2.88
N GLY A 60 0.85 10.58 -2.60
CA GLY A 60 0.57 11.08 -1.25
C GLY A 60 1.37 12.35 -0.97
N SER A 61 1.20 12.96 0.21
CA SER A 61 1.89 14.20 0.55
C SER A 61 3.22 13.95 1.25
N TYR A 62 4.28 14.71 0.93
CA TYR A 62 5.51 14.70 1.75
C TYR A 62 5.25 15.23 3.18
N MET A 63 4.25 16.11 3.34
CA MET A 63 3.87 16.66 4.64
C MET A 63 3.36 15.59 5.60
N GLU A 64 2.86 14.49 5.05
CA GLU A 64 2.35 13.38 5.82
C GLU A 64 3.45 12.67 6.63
N PHE A 65 4.73 12.81 6.26
CA PHE A 65 5.84 12.20 7.00
C PHE A 65 6.40 13.09 8.13
N THR A 66 5.96 14.35 8.20
CA THR A 66 6.61 15.41 8.99
C THR A 66 5.63 16.15 9.92
N GLU A 67 4.41 15.63 10.08
CA GLU A 67 3.37 16.28 10.88
C GLU A 67 3.86 16.45 12.34
N GLY A 68 4.12 17.70 12.73
CA GLY A 68 4.75 18.11 13.99
C GLY A 68 6.11 18.84 13.87
N ALA A 69 6.75 18.84 12.70
CA ALA A 69 8.01 19.57 12.46
C ALA A 69 7.77 20.98 11.91
N THR A 70 8.21 22.02 12.65
CA THR A 70 8.18 23.43 12.23
C THR A 70 9.59 23.91 11.90
N GLY A 71 9.81 24.43 10.69
CA GLY A 71 11.14 24.86 10.23
C GLY A 71 11.69 23.94 9.14
N ASN A 72 12.98 23.64 9.17
CA ASN A 72 13.57 22.66 8.26
C ASN A 72 13.15 21.24 8.69
N LYS A 73 12.04 20.76 8.14
CA LYS A 73 11.43 19.46 8.47
C LYS A 73 12.40 18.28 8.53
N TYR A 74 13.47 18.31 7.74
CA TYR A 74 14.51 17.28 7.76
C TYR A 74 15.34 17.30 9.06
N ILE A 75 15.76 18.48 9.54
CA ILE A 75 16.59 18.56 10.74
C ILE A 75 15.80 18.20 11.99
N ASP A 76 14.55 18.66 12.10
CA ASP A 76 13.71 18.41 13.27
C ASP A 76 13.40 16.92 13.43
N VAL A 77 13.04 16.25 12.33
CA VAL A 77 12.81 14.80 12.33
C VAL A 77 14.09 14.05 12.66
N ARG A 78 15.23 14.45 12.10
CA ARG A 78 16.52 13.82 12.38
C ARG A 78 16.94 13.95 13.85
N LEU A 79 16.74 15.12 14.45
CA LEU A 79 17.03 15.35 15.87
C LEU A 79 16.10 14.53 16.76
N ALA A 80 14.80 14.48 16.45
CA ALA A 80 13.85 13.68 17.21
C ALA A 80 14.16 12.18 17.16
N LEU A 81 14.58 11.66 16.00
CA LEU A 81 15.06 10.27 15.85
C LEU A 81 16.30 10.01 16.70
N LEU A 82 17.30 10.90 16.63
CA LEU A 82 18.54 10.77 17.39
C LEU A 82 18.29 10.83 18.91
N SER A 83 17.41 11.72 19.37
CA SER A 83 17.00 11.81 20.78
C SER A 83 16.25 10.57 21.25
N ALA A 84 15.61 9.83 20.36
CA ALA A 84 15.00 8.53 20.64
C ALA A 84 16.00 7.36 20.54
N GLY A 85 17.29 7.64 20.31
CA GLY A 85 18.35 6.63 20.18
C GLY A 85 18.38 5.92 18.83
N LEU A 86 17.74 6.48 17.79
CA LEU A 86 17.72 5.92 16.43
C LEU A 86 18.77 6.61 15.55
N GLU A 87 19.57 5.80 14.87
CA GLU A 87 20.60 6.25 13.94
C GLU A 87 20.18 6.12 12.47
N LYS A 88 21.03 6.61 11.57
CA LYS A 88 20.80 6.50 10.12
C LYS A 88 20.79 5.04 9.70
N GLY A 89 19.66 4.61 9.15
CA GLY A 89 19.47 3.24 8.65
C GLY A 89 18.71 2.34 9.62
N ASP A 90 18.47 2.81 10.85
CA ASP A 90 17.61 2.10 11.77
C ASP A 90 16.17 2.06 11.26
N SER A 91 15.52 0.93 11.54
CA SER A 91 14.12 0.77 11.17
C SER A 91 13.24 1.57 12.12
N ILE A 92 12.51 2.54 11.57
CA ILE A 92 11.45 3.25 12.30
C ILE A 92 10.13 2.48 12.29
N SER A 93 10.10 1.27 11.75
CA SER A 93 8.90 0.46 11.55
C SER A 93 8.18 0.18 12.86
N ALA A 94 6.87 0.44 12.92
CA ALA A 94 6.02 0.33 14.12
C ALA A 94 6.41 1.22 15.31
N THR A 95 7.36 2.14 15.16
CA THR A 95 7.71 3.10 16.22
C THR A 95 6.75 4.28 16.22
N SER A 96 6.88 5.17 17.20
CA SER A 96 6.20 6.47 17.22
C SER A 96 6.66 7.42 16.11
N PHE A 97 7.58 7.02 15.22
CA PHE A 97 7.97 7.77 14.02
C PHE A 97 7.40 7.15 12.73
N ASP A 98 6.82 5.94 12.80
CA ASP A 98 6.18 5.28 11.67
C ASP A 98 4.90 6.01 11.28
N SER A 99 4.92 6.68 10.12
CA SER A 99 3.78 7.46 9.63
C SER A 99 2.56 6.58 9.33
N ALA A 100 2.76 5.32 8.93
CA ALA A 100 1.67 4.39 8.68
C ALA A 100 0.98 4.02 10.00
N THR A 101 1.78 3.73 11.03
CA THR A 101 1.25 3.42 12.37
C THR A 101 0.52 4.62 12.97
N LYS A 102 1.07 5.84 12.84
CA LYS A 102 0.41 7.06 13.33
C LYS A 102 -0.95 7.31 12.69
N ARG A 103 -1.07 7.15 11.37
CA ARG A 103 -2.27 7.52 10.64
C ARG A 103 -3.30 6.41 10.54
N TRP A 104 -2.87 5.19 10.25
CA TRP A 104 -3.75 4.06 9.97
C TRP A 104 -3.87 3.12 11.19
N GLY A 105 -3.12 3.39 12.26
CA GLY A 105 -3.17 2.68 13.52
C GLY A 105 -2.24 1.48 13.59
N ASN A 106 -2.31 0.76 14.71
CA ASN A 106 -1.33 -0.25 15.10
C ASN A 106 -1.20 -1.45 14.16
N TYR A 107 -2.15 -1.66 13.24
CA TYR A 107 -2.10 -2.74 12.26
C TYR A 107 -1.26 -2.42 11.01
N TRP A 108 -0.90 -1.16 10.82
CA TRP A 108 -0.18 -0.69 9.63
C TRP A 108 1.19 -0.15 10.01
N ARG A 109 2.21 -0.50 9.24
CA ARG A 109 3.59 -0.03 9.42
C ARG A 109 4.36 0.00 8.11
N LEU A 110 5.48 0.70 8.09
CA LEU A 110 6.51 0.52 7.06
C LEU A 110 7.05 -0.92 7.09
N PRO A 111 7.48 -1.51 5.97
CA PRO A 111 8.13 -2.82 5.98
C PRO A 111 9.47 -2.74 6.72
N THR A 112 9.88 -3.86 7.30
CA THR A 112 11.28 -4.03 7.71
C THR A 112 12.14 -4.32 6.50
N LYS A 113 13.45 -4.20 6.66
CA LYS A 113 14.43 -4.60 5.64
C LYS A 113 14.19 -6.02 5.13
N LYS A 114 13.98 -6.98 6.04
CA LYS A 114 13.73 -8.39 5.72
C LYS A 114 12.46 -8.61 4.89
N GLU A 115 11.38 -7.88 5.19
CA GLU A 115 10.11 -8.01 4.47
C GLU A 115 10.19 -7.38 3.08
N PHE A 116 10.96 -6.29 2.95
CA PHE A 116 11.25 -5.71 1.64
C PHE A 116 12.15 -6.64 0.80
N GLU A 117 13.17 -7.26 1.41
CA GLU A 117 13.99 -8.29 0.75
C GLU A 117 13.12 -9.48 0.29
N GLU A 118 12.20 -9.97 1.13
CA GLU A 118 11.26 -11.04 0.74
C GLU A 118 10.43 -10.64 -0.48
N LEU A 119 9.94 -9.39 -0.55
CA LEU A 119 9.20 -8.87 -1.69
C LEU A 119 10.03 -8.94 -2.97
N ILE A 120 11.28 -8.46 -2.95
CA ILE A 120 12.17 -8.48 -4.12
C ILE A 120 12.49 -9.91 -4.55
N GLU A 121 12.74 -10.80 -3.60
CA GLU A 121 13.09 -12.21 -3.87
C GLU A 121 11.90 -13.00 -4.46
N ASN A 122 10.70 -12.77 -3.94
CA ASN A 122 9.50 -13.57 -4.26
C ASN A 122 8.56 -12.91 -5.26
N CYS A 123 8.89 -11.73 -5.76
CA CYS A 123 8.19 -11.08 -6.87
C CYS A 123 9.11 -10.87 -8.08
N THR A 124 8.53 -10.75 -9.26
CA THR A 124 9.17 -10.04 -10.38
C THR A 124 8.65 -8.61 -10.39
N TYR A 125 9.44 -7.66 -10.89
CA TYR A 125 8.98 -6.28 -11.03
C TYR A 125 9.24 -5.74 -12.43
N LYS A 126 8.36 -4.83 -12.87
CA LYS A 126 8.48 -4.10 -14.13
C LYS A 126 8.34 -2.62 -13.83
N VAL A 127 9.39 -1.84 -14.11
CA VAL A 127 9.31 -0.38 -14.06
C VAL A 127 8.40 0.08 -15.19
N THR A 128 7.43 0.94 -14.88
CA THR A 128 6.41 1.37 -15.82
C THR A 128 5.83 2.73 -15.44
N THR A 129 5.01 3.27 -16.34
CA THR A 129 4.18 4.44 -16.09
C THR A 129 2.72 3.98 -16.05
N TYR A 130 2.10 4.06 -14.88
CA TYR A 130 0.68 3.74 -14.71
C TYR A 130 -0.09 5.01 -14.40
N LYS A 131 -1.10 5.33 -15.23
CA LYS A 131 -1.89 6.57 -15.15
C LYS A 131 -1.01 7.82 -15.00
N ASN A 132 0.00 7.94 -15.86
CA ASN A 132 0.96 9.06 -15.91
C ASN A 132 1.86 9.25 -14.68
N ILE A 133 1.96 8.23 -13.82
CA ILE A 133 2.87 8.22 -12.68
C ILE A 133 3.89 7.11 -12.90
N ASN A 134 5.16 7.39 -12.62
CA ASN A 134 6.24 6.40 -12.73
C ASN A 134 6.32 5.54 -11.46
N GLY A 135 6.54 4.25 -11.66
CA GLY A 135 6.53 3.27 -10.59
C GLY A 135 7.02 1.90 -11.03
N ALA A 136 6.79 0.91 -10.19
CA ALA A 136 7.04 -0.49 -10.48
C ALA A 136 5.80 -1.33 -10.17
N ILE A 137 5.42 -2.22 -11.08
CA ILE A 137 4.44 -3.27 -10.82
C ILE A 137 5.19 -4.52 -10.38
N PHE A 138 4.89 -4.99 -9.17
CA PHE A 138 5.36 -6.26 -8.62
C PHE A 138 4.35 -7.35 -8.93
N LYS A 139 4.80 -8.49 -9.45
CA LYS A 139 4.01 -9.69 -9.68
C LYS A 139 4.51 -10.80 -8.75
N SER A 140 3.63 -11.35 -7.92
CA SER A 140 3.96 -12.48 -7.03
C SER A 140 4.33 -13.73 -7.84
N LYS A 141 5.49 -14.33 -7.53
CA LYS A 141 5.88 -15.64 -8.06
C LYS A 141 5.07 -16.78 -7.42
N LYS A 142 4.57 -16.58 -6.19
CA LYS A 142 3.81 -17.59 -5.42
C LYS A 142 2.34 -17.69 -5.85
N MET A 143 1.70 -16.56 -6.17
CA MET A 143 0.25 -16.51 -6.44
C MET A 143 -0.10 -16.33 -7.93
N GLY A 144 0.88 -16.20 -8.83
CA GLY A 144 0.71 -16.21 -10.29
C GLY A 144 -0.01 -15.00 -10.93
N LYS A 145 -0.99 -14.39 -10.25
CA LYS A 145 -1.82 -13.26 -10.74
C LYS A 145 -2.02 -12.14 -9.70
N ALA A 146 -1.17 -12.05 -8.67
CA ALA A 146 -1.23 -10.97 -7.69
C ALA A 146 -0.22 -9.86 -8.05
N TYR A 147 -0.72 -8.65 -8.24
CA TYR A 147 0.01 -7.47 -8.71
C TYR A 147 -0.11 -6.31 -7.72
N PHE A 148 1.02 -5.67 -7.40
CA PHE A 148 1.11 -4.52 -6.51
C PHE A 148 1.88 -3.39 -7.21
N TYR A 149 1.34 -2.18 -7.24
CA TYR A 149 2.01 -1.02 -7.84
C TYR A 149 2.66 -0.16 -6.76
N LEU A 150 3.93 0.17 -6.97
CA LEU A 150 4.69 1.08 -6.12
C LEU A 150 5.11 2.31 -6.91
N SER A 151 4.60 3.47 -6.54
CA SER A 151 5.07 4.74 -7.09
C SER A 151 6.52 5.00 -6.66
N LEU A 152 7.38 5.50 -7.56
CA LEU A 152 8.80 5.73 -7.25
C LEU A 152 9.06 6.75 -6.13
N ALA A 153 8.07 7.56 -5.75
CA ALA A 153 8.27 8.67 -4.82
C ALA A 153 7.87 8.39 -3.36
N VAL A 154 7.18 7.29 -3.00
CA VAL A 154 6.65 7.13 -1.62
C VAL A 154 6.67 5.70 -1.07
N LEU A 155 6.78 5.69 0.27
CA LEU A 155 6.89 4.60 1.23
C LEU A 155 5.89 3.47 1.03
N ILE A 156 6.43 2.27 1.03
CA ILE A 156 5.66 1.04 1.02
C ILE A 156 5.04 0.86 2.42
N LEU A 157 3.74 0.58 2.48
CA LEU A 157 3.05 0.27 3.74
C LEU A 157 2.62 -1.19 3.73
N ARG A 158 2.61 -1.79 4.91
CA ARG A 158 2.14 -3.17 5.08
C ARG A 158 1.31 -3.37 6.33
N LYS A 159 0.45 -4.38 6.26
CA LYS A 159 -0.32 -4.89 7.39
C LYS A 159 0.55 -5.83 8.23
N LYS A 160 0.52 -5.68 9.56
CA LYS A 160 1.11 -6.63 10.51
C LYS A 160 0.35 -7.96 10.48
N ASN A 161 1.08 -9.06 10.68
CA ASN A 161 0.45 -10.34 10.99
C ASN A 161 -0.20 -10.22 12.37
N MET A 162 -1.39 -10.81 12.50
CA MET A 162 -2.05 -10.98 13.79
C MET A 162 -1.32 -12.05 14.59
#